data_AF-A0A540VX65-F1
#
_entry.id   AF-A0A540VX65-F1
#
_cell.length_a   1.000
_cell.length_b   1.000
_cell.length_c   1.000
_cell.angle_alpha   90.00
_cell.angle_beta   90.00
_cell.angle_gamma   90.00
#
_symmetry.space_group_name_H-M   'P 1'
#
loop_
_entity.id
_entity.type
_entity.pdbx_description
1 polymer ?
#
loop_
_entity_poly.entity_id
_entity_poly.type
_entity_poly.pdbx_seq_one_letter_code
_entity_poly.pdbx_strand_id
1 'polypeptide(L)' 'MEDRVRLAAGVPQVFGTQLGWSADGRPDPLPIVEPAGVGGQPAAWGFESLEAYVERLRARA' A
#
# COMPACT_ATOMS: atom_id res chain seq x y z
N MET A 1 0.45 10.68 5.11
CA MET A 1 -0.11 10.84 6.48
C MET A 1 -1.56 10.38 6.56
N GLU A 2 -2.37 10.58 5.51
CA GLU A 2 -3.79 10.19 5.45
C GLU A 2 -4.05 8.69 5.69
N ASP A 3 -3.41 7.78 4.94
CA ASP A 3 -3.64 6.33 5.11
C ASP A 3 -3.33 5.84 6.53
N ARG A 4 -2.28 6.39 7.16
CA ARG A 4 -1.94 6.07 8.56
C ARG A 4 -3.06 6.46 9.53
N VAL A 5 -3.68 7.62 9.32
CA VAL A 5 -4.83 8.08 10.14
C VAL A 5 -6.04 7.19 9.91
N ARG A 6 -6.33 6.83 8.66
CA ARG A 6 -7.45 5.92 8.32
C ARG A 6 -7.31 4.57 9.02
N LEU A 7 -6.13 3.96 8.92
CA LEU A 7 -5.87 2.67 9.55
C LEU A 7 -5.96 2.75 11.08
N ALA A 8 -5.47 3.82 11.69
CA ALA A 8 -5.62 4.03 13.13
C ALA A 8 -7.10 4.15 13.56
N ALA A 9 -7.98 4.61 12.66
CA ALA A 9 -9.43 4.67 12.84
C ALA A 9 -10.17 3.38 12.41
N GLY A 10 -9.45 2.33 12.00
CA GLY A 10 -10.04 1.08 11.51
C GLY A 10 -10.65 1.17 10.09
N VAL A 11 -10.30 2.21 9.33
CA VAL A 11 -10.81 2.47 7.98
C VAL A 11 -9.76 2.07 6.93
N PRO A 12 -10.16 1.46 5.80
CA PRO A 12 -9.23 1.13 4.72
C PRO A 12 -8.53 2.35 4.11
N GLN A 13 -7.35 2.11 3.55
CA GLN A 13 -6.49 3.08 2.89
C GLN A 13 -7.07 3.57 1.55
N VAL A 14 -6.64 4.75 1.10
CA VAL A 14 -6.97 5.29 -0.22
C VAL A 14 -5.80 5.22 -1.18
N PHE A 15 -4.57 5.42 -0.70
CA PHE A 15 -3.39 5.43 -1.58
C PHE A 15 -2.52 4.17 -1.45
N GLY A 16 -2.83 3.32 -0.46
CA GLY A 16 -2.11 2.07 -0.21
C GLY A 16 -0.67 2.27 0.28
N THR A 17 -0.38 3.40 0.92
CA THR A 17 1.00 3.76 1.33
C THR A 17 1.49 3.04 2.59
N GLN A 18 0.62 2.31 3.30
CA GLN A 18 0.95 1.57 4.51
C GLN A 18 0.94 0.06 4.23
N LEU A 19 1.98 -0.61 4.72
CA LEU A 19 2.18 -2.04 4.58
C LEU A 19 2.21 -2.70 5.95
N GLY A 20 1.67 -3.92 6.03
CA GLY A 20 1.88 -4.84 7.13
C GLY A 20 3.05 -5.77 6.82
N TRP A 21 3.56 -6.42 7.85
CA TRP A 21 4.57 -7.47 7.72
C TRP A 21 3.98 -8.76 8.25
N SER A 22 4.05 -9.82 7.45
CA SER A 22 3.65 -11.16 7.85
C SER A 22 4.68 -11.78 8.81
N ALA A 23 4.32 -12.92 9.41
CA ALA A 23 5.19 -13.63 10.36
C ALA A 23 6.49 -14.14 9.72
N ASP A 24 6.49 -14.39 8.42
CA ASP A 24 7.65 -14.75 7.60
C ASP A 24 8.40 -13.52 7.05
N GLY A 25 8.06 -12.31 7.51
CA GLY A 25 8.77 -11.08 7.15
C GLY A 25 8.48 -10.58 5.74
N ARG A 26 7.39 -11.00 5.10
CA ARG A 26 6.97 -10.50 3.79
C ARG A 26 6.08 -9.26 3.97
N PRO A 27 6.33 -8.18 3.22
CA PRO A 27 5.47 -7.02 3.25
C PRO A 27 4.21 -7.25 2.40
N ASP A 28 3.05 -6.88 2.94
CA ASP A 28 1.76 -6.93 2.28
C ASP A 28 0.98 -5.63 2.45
N PRO A 29 0.25 -5.15 1.42
CA PRO A 29 -0.66 -4.02 1.58
C PRO A 29 -1.69 -4.23 2.69
N LEU A 30 -1.86 -3.24 3.56
CA LEU A 30 -3.01 -3.20 4.48
C LEU A 30 -4.29 -2.85 3.72
N PRO A 31 -5.50 -3.13 4.25
CA PRO A 31 -6.76 -3.01 3.52
C PRO A 31 -6.96 -1.67 2.79
N ILE A 32 -7.52 -1.72 1.58
CA ILE A 32 -7.66 -0.59 0.65
C ILE A 32 -9.13 -0.47 0.21
N VAL A 33 -9.64 0.76 0.10
CA VAL A 33 -11.04 1.04 -0.31
C VAL A 33 -11.34 0.50 -1.72
N GLU A 34 -10.48 0.79 -2.69
CA GLU A 34 -10.63 0.32 -4.07
C GLU A 34 -9.29 -0.24 -4.58
N PRO A 35 -9.02 -1.54 -4.37
CA PRO A 35 -7.74 -2.14 -4.72
C PRO A 35 -7.37 -1.99 -6.20
N ALA A 36 -8.37 -2.05 -7.10
CA ALA A 36 -8.17 -1.90 -8.54
C ALA A 36 -7.86 -0.45 -8.98
N GLY A 37 -8.28 0.55 -8.20
CA GLY A 37 -8.12 1.98 -8.52
C GLY A 37 -6.87 2.61 -7.92
N VAL A 38 -6.26 1.96 -6.93
CA VAL A 38 -5.12 2.50 -6.18
C VAL A 38 -3.89 2.77 -7.02
N GLY A 39 -3.69 2.07 -8.14
CA GLY A 39 -2.57 2.35 -9.04
C GLY A 39 -2.71 3.64 -9.85
N GLY A 40 -3.94 4.15 -10.06
CA GLY A 40 -4.21 5.24 -10.98
C GLY A 40 -3.73 6.61 -10.50
N GLN A 41 -4.00 6.95 -9.24
CA GLN A 41 -3.61 8.25 -8.66
C GLN A 41 -2.09 8.39 -8.43
N PRO A 42 -1.39 7.38 -7.85
CA PRO A 42 0.07 7.45 -7.69
C PRO A 42 0.80 7.56 -9.03
N ALA A 43 0.37 6.82 -10.05
CA ALA A 43 0.96 6.90 -11.39
C ALA A 43 0.80 8.30 -12.01
N ALA A 44 -0.36 8.94 -11.84
CA ALA A 44 -0.59 10.31 -12.28
C ALA A 44 0.30 11.35 -11.58
N TRP A 45 0.81 11.02 -10.39
CA TRP A 45 1.74 11.84 -9.61
C TRP A 45 3.21 11.47 -9.82
N GLY A 46 3.50 10.53 -10.74
CA GLY A 46 4.86 10.08 -11.05
C GLY A 46 5.42 9.05 -10.07
N PHE A 47 4.59 8.46 -9.21
CA PHE A 47 4.99 7.33 -8.37
C PHE A 47 4.81 6.01 -9.12
N GLU A 48 5.61 5.01 -8.75
CA GLU A 48 5.39 3.64 -9.21
C GLU A 48 4.06 3.07 -8.68
N SER A 49 3.55 2.01 -9.31
CA SER A 49 2.35 1.34 -8.80
C SER A 49 2.62 0.70 -7.43
N LEU A 50 1.58 0.60 -6.61
CA LEU A 50 1.66 -0.10 -5.32
C LEU A 50 2.18 -1.54 -5.48
N GLU A 51 1.75 -2.23 -6.53
CA GLU A 51 2.18 -3.59 -6.83
C GLU A 51 3.69 -3.65 -7.11
N ALA A 52 4.22 -2.75 -7.95
CA ALA A 52 5.65 -2.67 -8.21
C ALA A 52 6.46 -2.32 -6.94
N TYR A 53 5.91 -1.43 -6.11
CA TYR A 53 6.51 -1.06 -4.83
C TYR A 53 6.65 -2.26 -3.89
N VAL A 54 5.57 -3.04 -3.73
CA VAL A 54 5.54 -4.23 -2.86
C VAL A 54 6.47 -5.31 -3.38
N GLU A 55 6.46 -5.60 -4.68
CA GLU A 55 7.37 -6.58 -5.29
C GLU A 55 8.83 -6.20 -5.09
N ARG A 56 9.17 -4.91 -5.23
CA ARG A 56 10.53 -4.44 -4.95
C ARG A 56 10.93 -4.64 -3.49
N LEU A 57 10.03 -4.44 -2.54
CA LEU A 57 10.32 -4.68 -1.13
C LEU A 57 10.50 -6.17 -0.83
N ARG A 58 9.65 -7.03 -1.43
CA ARG A 58 9.76 -8.49 -1.33
C ARG A 58 11.08 -9.02 -1.91
N ALA A 59 11.58 -8.41 -2.97
CA ALA A 59 12.86 -8.79 -3.58
C ALA A 59 14.10 -8.39 -2.75
N ARG A 60 13.93 -7.57 -1.70
CA ARG A 60 15.01 -7.09 -0.82
C ARG A 60 15.01 -7.74 0.56
N ALA A 61 13.96 -8.50 0.90
CA ALA A 61 13.81 -9.24 2.15
C ALA A 61 14.43 -10.63 2.03
#